data_AF-U2RBV8-F1
#
_entry.id   AF-U2RBV8-F1
#
_cell.length_a   1.000
_cell.length_b   1.000
_cell.length_c   1.000
_cell.angle_alpha   90.00
_cell.angle_beta   90.00
_cell.angle_gamma   90.00
#
_symmetry.space_group_name_H-M   'P 1'
#
loop_
_entity.id
_entity.type
_entity.pdbx_description
1 polymer ?
#
loop_
_entity_poly.entity_id
_entity_poly.type
_entity_poly.pdbx_seq_one_letter_code
_entity_poly.pdbx_strand_id
1 'polypeptide(L)' 'MSTNESVECSCCGRERLRRQVHALGERNDVYVCRRCGFWIAVFWRGDRADVSR' A
#
# COMPACT_ATOMS: atom_id res chain seq x y z
N MET A 1 5.11 -11.90 -21.49
CA MET A 1 5.94 -10.89 -20.77
C MET A 1 5.81 -11.17 -19.28
N SER A 2 6.81 -11.79 -18.66
CA SER A 2 6.77 -12.14 -17.25
C SER A 2 6.92 -10.87 -16.41
N THR A 3 5.83 -10.45 -15.79
CA THR A 3 5.74 -9.31 -14.88
C THR A 3 6.40 -9.60 -13.53
N ASN A 4 7.72 -9.84 -13.56
CA ASN A 4 8.58 -9.96 -12.38
C ASN A 4 9.10 -8.59 -11.92
N GLU A 5 8.33 -7.53 -12.12
CA GLU A 5 8.68 -6.20 -11.61
C GLU A 5 8.54 -6.22 -10.08
N SER A 6 9.64 -5.93 -9.38
CA SER A 6 9.64 -5.68 -7.94
C SER A 6 9.28 -4.22 -7.70
N VAL A 7 8.44 -3.98 -6.71
CA VAL A 7 8.09 -2.66 -6.21
C VAL A 7 8.23 -2.62 -4.70
N GLU A 8 8.60 -1.47 -4.18
CA GLU A 8 8.76 -1.27 -2.74
C GLU A 8 7.40 -1.08 -2.07
N CYS A 9 7.18 -1.77 -0.96
CA CYS A 9 6.02 -1.51 -0.11
C CYS A 9 6.25 -0.24 0.73
N SER A 10 5.48 0.82 0.49
CA SER A 10 5.60 2.11 1.18
C SER A 10 5.41 2.03 2.70
N CYS A 11 4.74 0.99 3.21
CA CYS A 11 4.53 0.81 4.65
C CYS A 11 5.72 0.17 5.39
N CYS A 12 6.45 -0.77 4.76
CA CYS A 12 7.53 -1.50 5.44
C CYS A 12 8.88 -1.48 4.72
N GLY A 13 8.99 -0.76 3.60
CA GLY A 13 10.22 -0.60 2.82
C GLY A 13 10.72 -1.88 2.14
N ARG A 14 9.96 -2.97 2.16
CA ARG A 14 10.38 -4.25 1.56
C ARG A 14 10.00 -4.31 0.10
N GLU A 15 10.94 -4.72 -0.74
CA GLU A 15 10.66 -5.09 -2.12
C GLU A 15 9.76 -6.33 -2.20
N ARG A 16 8.76 -6.23 -3.06
CA ARG A 16 7.78 -7.28 -3.32
C ARG A 16 7.47 -7.31 -4.80
N LEU A 17 7.12 -8.49 -5.32
CA LEU A 17 6.63 -8.57 -6.69
C LEU A 17 5.36 -7.74 -6.83
N ARG A 18 5.18 -7.08 -7.98
CA ARG A 18 4.01 -6.24 -8.29
C ARG A 18 2.67 -6.95 -8.03
N ARG A 19 2.61 -8.26 -8.30
CA ARG A 19 1.44 -9.12 -8.04
C ARG A 19 1.15 -9.41 -6.55
N GLN A 20 2.06 -9.06 -5.65
CA GLN A 20 1.99 -9.34 -4.20
C GLN A 20 1.70 -8.07 -3.37
N VAL A 21 1.52 -6.93 -4.03
CA VAL A 21 1.18 -5.64 -3.43
C VAL A 21 -0.14 -5.14 -3.98
N HIS A 22 -0.78 -4.24 -3.24
CA HIS A 22 -1.98 -3.51 -3.63
C HIS A 22 -1.61 -2.05 -3.88
N ALA A 23 -2.14 -1.46 -4.95
CA ALA A 23 -2.00 -0.04 -5.21
C ALA A 23 -2.99 0.75 -4.35
N LEU A 24 -2.54 1.86 -3.76
CA LEU A 24 -3.38 2.79 -3.01
C LEU A 24 -3.69 4.02 -3.86
N GLY A 25 -4.92 4.09 -4.36
CA GLY A 25 -5.41 5.17 -5.22
C GLY A 25 -5.15 4.94 -6.70
N GLU A 26 -5.84 5.70 -7.55
CA GLU A 26 -5.77 5.55 -9.01
C GLU A 26 -4.57 6.25 -9.65
N ARG A 27 -3.94 7.22 -8.95
CA ARG A 27 -2.88 8.08 -9.51
C ARG A 27 -1.54 8.04 -8.79
N ASN A 28 -1.50 7.51 -7.57
CA ASN A 28 -0.28 7.51 -6.77
C ASN A 28 0.29 6.10 -6.85
N ASP A 29 1.52 5.95 -7.35
CA ASP A 29 2.31 4.71 -7.39
C ASP A 29 2.70 4.22 -5.97
N VAL A 30 1.76 4.29 -5.03
CA VAL A 30 1.92 3.88 -3.64
C VAL A 30 1.46 2.44 -3.55
N TYR A 31 2.38 1.57 -3.18
CA TYR A 31 2.15 0.14 -3.10
C TYR A 31 2.25 -0.35 -1.67
N VAL A 32 1.31 -1.21 -1.26
CA VAL A 32 1.31 -1.81 0.06
C VAL A 32 1.22 -3.33 -0.04
N CYS A 33 2.13 -4.03 0.63
CA CYS A 33 2.11 -5.50 0.64
C CYS A 33 0.90 -6.05 1.39
N ARG A 34 0.48 -7.27 1.06
CA ARG A 34 -0.68 -7.94 1.69
C ARG A 34 -0.68 -7.90 3.22
N ARG A 35 0.48 -8.09 3.87
CA ARG A 35 0.59 -8.03 5.34
C ARG A 35 0.27 -6.64 5.85
N CYS A 36 0.93 -5.62 5.32
CA CYS A 36 0.68 -4.23 5.71
C CYS A 36 -0.76 -3.80 5.39
N GLY A 37 -1.31 -4.23 4.25
CA GLY A 37 -2.71 -3.97 3.88
C GLY A 37 -3.70 -4.59 4.86
N PHE A 38 -3.45 -5.81 5.34
CA PHE A 38 -4.25 -6.43 6.39
C PHE A 38 -4.17 -5.65 7.71
N TRP A 39 -2.96 -5.23 8.11
CA TRP A 39 -2.79 -4.41 9.30
C TRP A 39 -3.55 -3.09 9.21
N ILE A 40 -3.49 -2.42 8.06
CA ILE A 40 -4.25 -1.19 7.83
C ILE A 40 -5.76 -1.51 7.89
N ALA A 41 -6.25 -2.49 7.15
CA ALA A 41 -7.68 -2.82 7.14
C ALA A 41 -8.25 -3.20 8.53
N VAL A 42 -7.45 -3.86 9.37
CA VAL A 42 -7.89 -4.33 10.70
C VAL A 42 -7.69 -3.30 11.80
N PHE A 43 -6.59 -2.53 11.75
CA PHE A 43 -6.17 -1.68 12.86
C PHE A 43 -6.21 -0.18 12.55
N TRP A 44 -6.37 0.22 11.29
CA TRP A 44 -6.46 1.62 10.92
C TRP A 44 -7.85 2.18 11.27
N ARG A 45 -7.90 3.08 12.24
CA ARG A 45 -9.10 3.86 12.61
C ARG A 45 -9.01 5.25 11.99
N GLY A 46 -9.14 5.31 10.66
CA GLY A 46 -8.86 6.49 9.83
C GLY A 46 -9.25 7.85 10.43
N ASP A 47 -8.36 8.82 10.21
CA ASP A 47 -8.53 10.27 10.17
C ASP A 47 -9.77 10.89 10.84
N ARG A 48 -9.62 11.27 12.12
CA ARG A 48 -10.15 12.55 12.65
C ARG A 48 -9.14 13.70 12.47
N ALA A 49 -8.18 13.57 11.55
CA ALA A 49 -7.33 14.70 11.18
C ALA A 49 -8.12 15.60 10.21
N ASP A 50 -8.96 16.43 10.81
CA ASP A 50 -9.22 17.81 10.41
C ASP A 50 -9.19 18.10 8.90
N VAL A 51 -10.34 17.89 8.24
CA VAL A 51 -10.71 18.72 7.07
C VAL A 51 -11.58 19.86 7.61
N SER A 52 -10.98 20.71 8.45
CA SER A 52 -11.53 22.04 8.72
C SER A 52 -10.87 23.00 7.73
N ARG A 53 -11.50 23.21 6.57
CA ARG A 53 -11.21 24.35 5.72
C ARG A 53 -12.49 24.95 5.15
#